data_AF-A0A0H2Z8A8-F1
#
_entry.id   AF-A0A0H2Z8A8-F1
#
_cell.length_a   1.000
_cell.length_b   1.000
_cell.length_c   1.000
_cell.angle_alpha   90.00
_cell.angle_beta   90.00
_cell.angle_gamma   90.00
#
_symmetry.space_group_name_H-M   'P 1'
#
loop_
_entity.id
_entity.type
_entity.pdbx_description
1 polymer ?
#
loop_
_entity_poly.entity_id
_entity_poly.type
_entity_poly.pdbx_seq_one_letter_code
_entity_poly.pdbx_strand_id
1 'polypeptide(L)'
;MSASAKLSRMVCLLCGFFSTGISMASSLILLSASDLAGQWTLQQDEAPAICHLELRDSEVAEASGYDLGGDTACLTRWLPSEPRAWRPTPAGIALLERGGLTLMLLGRQGEGDYRVQKGDGGQLVLRRATP
;
A
#
# COMPACT_ATOMS: atom_id res chain seq x y z
N MET A 1 -72.84 -12.97 30.35
CA MET A 1 -71.41 -13.01 29.98
C MET A 1 -71.00 -11.65 29.44
N SER A 2 -70.01 -10.99 30.04
CA SER A 2 -69.08 -10.09 29.34
C SER A 2 -67.93 -9.76 30.29
N ALA A 3 -66.75 -10.27 29.96
CA ALA A 3 -65.51 -10.01 30.68
C ALA A 3 -64.93 -8.67 30.21
N SER A 4 -64.28 -7.91 31.09
CA SER A 4 -63.31 -6.92 30.63
C SER A 4 -62.13 -6.83 31.58
N ALA A 5 -60.96 -6.75 30.96
CA ALA A 5 -59.70 -7.28 31.43
C ALA A 5 -59.00 -6.39 32.46
N LYS A 6 -58.25 -7.05 33.36
CA LYS A 6 -57.35 -6.42 34.33
C LYS A 6 -56.18 -5.77 33.59
N LEU A 7 -56.01 -4.48 33.84
CA LEU A 7 -54.94 -3.63 33.32
C LEU A 7 -53.61 -4.04 33.96
N SER A 8 -52.78 -4.78 33.22
CA SER A 8 -51.44 -5.20 33.65
C SER A 8 -50.44 -4.06 33.39
N ARG A 9 -49.84 -3.54 34.46
CA ARG A 9 -48.83 -2.47 34.42
C ARG A 9 -47.55 -3.01 33.78
N MET A 10 -47.24 -2.53 32.57
CA MET A 10 -45.99 -2.79 31.85
C MET A 10 -44.89 -1.90 32.42
N VAL A 11 -44.00 -2.48 33.22
CA VAL A 11 -42.75 -1.84 33.67
C VAL A 11 -41.71 -2.03 32.57
N CYS A 12 -41.38 -0.94 31.86
CA CYS A 12 -40.26 -0.91 30.91
C CYS A 12 -38.94 -1.04 31.67
N LEU A 13 -38.32 -2.23 31.61
CA LEU A 13 -36.92 -2.44 31.97
C LEU A 13 -36.02 -1.67 30.99
N LEU A 14 -35.37 -0.62 31.49
CA LEU A 14 -34.25 0.05 30.83
C LEU A 14 -33.00 -0.86 30.89
N CYS A 15 -32.87 -1.79 29.95
CA CYS A 15 -31.60 -2.47 29.69
C CYS A 15 -30.72 -1.57 28.82
N GLY A 16 -29.78 -0.86 29.45
CA GLY A 16 -28.73 -0.12 28.75
C GLY A 16 -27.85 -1.07 27.93
N PHE A 17 -27.88 -0.92 26.60
CA PHE A 17 -26.94 -1.57 25.70
C PHE A 17 -25.58 -0.86 25.80
N PHE A 18 -24.71 -1.34 26.70
CA PHE A 18 -23.28 -1.03 26.63
C PHE A 18 -22.65 -1.87 25.52
N SER A 19 -22.73 -1.40 24.27
CA SER A 19 -22.01 -1.99 23.15
C SER A 19 -20.52 -1.69 23.29
N THR A 20 -19.80 -2.53 24.04
CA THR A 20 -18.33 -2.57 23.98
C THR A 20 -17.94 -3.22 22.66
N GLY A 21 -17.79 -2.39 21.62
CA GLY A 21 -17.31 -2.85 20.33
C GLY A 21 -15.88 -3.38 20.46
N ILE A 22 -15.71 -4.70 20.40
CA ILE A 22 -14.40 -5.33 20.24
C ILE A 22 -13.92 -4.96 18.82
N SER A 23 -13.03 -3.98 18.70
CA SER A 23 -12.39 -3.65 17.44
C SER A 23 -11.37 -4.74 17.12
N MET A 24 -11.67 -5.58 16.12
CA MET A 24 -10.70 -6.55 15.60
C MET A 24 -9.70 -5.79 14.72
N ALA A 25 -8.46 -5.67 15.19
CA ALA A 25 -7.36 -5.17 14.37
C ALA A 25 -6.85 -6.29 13.46
N SER A 26 -7.30 -6.30 12.20
CA SER A 26 -6.75 -7.20 11.18
C SER A 26 -5.41 -6.66 10.67
N SER A 27 -4.38 -7.51 10.63
CA SER A 27 -3.05 -7.17 10.12
C SER A 27 -2.90 -7.52 8.64
N LEU A 28 -2.15 -6.72 7.89
CA LEU A 28 -1.79 -7.01 6.50
C LEU A 28 -0.55 -7.90 6.44
N ILE A 29 -0.49 -8.77 5.43
CA ILE A 29 0.69 -9.58 5.14
C ILE A 29 1.80 -8.67 4.59
N LEU A 30 2.99 -8.75 5.18
CA LEU A 30 4.20 -8.13 4.64
C LEU A 30 4.89 -9.12 3.70
N LEU A 31 4.97 -8.77 2.42
CA LEU A 31 5.72 -9.54 1.42
C LEU A 31 7.23 -9.38 1.65
N SER A 32 7.99 -10.45 1.41
CA SER A 32 9.46 -10.39 1.47
C SER A 32 10.03 -9.70 0.23
N ALA A 33 11.32 -9.32 0.28
CA ALA A 33 11.99 -8.77 -0.90
C ALA A 33 12.10 -9.79 -2.03
N SER A 34 12.42 -11.05 -1.72
CA SER A 34 12.53 -12.11 -2.71
C SER A 34 11.20 -12.42 -3.42
N ASP A 35 10.05 -12.24 -2.75
CA ASP A 35 8.73 -12.37 -3.39
C ASP A 35 8.49 -11.28 -4.47
N LEU A 36 9.07 -10.10 -4.26
CA LEU A 36 8.87 -8.91 -5.09
C LEU A 36 10.05 -8.66 -6.05
N ALA A 37 11.16 -9.36 -5.89
CA ALA A 37 12.32 -9.23 -6.75
C ALA A 37 11.99 -9.54 -8.21
N GLY A 38 12.75 -8.92 -9.12
CA GLY A 38 12.64 -9.12 -10.57
C GLY A 38 12.53 -7.83 -11.35
N GLN A 39 12.07 -7.96 -12.60
CA GLN A 39 11.95 -6.86 -13.56
C GLN A 39 10.58 -6.21 -13.45
N TRP A 40 10.58 -4.88 -13.41
CA TRP A 40 9.39 -4.04 -13.27
C TRP A 40 9.43 -2.87 -14.24
N THR A 41 8.26 -2.32 -14.53
CA THR A 41 8.10 -1.10 -15.32
C THR A 41 7.29 -0.10 -14.51
N LEU A 42 7.79 1.13 -14.41
CA LEU A 42 7.05 2.27 -13.89
C LEU A 42 6.63 3.19 -15.04
N GLN A 43 5.33 3.44 -15.13
CA GLN A 43 4.74 4.31 -16.16
C GLN A 43 3.79 5.32 -15.52
N GLN A 44 3.64 6.48 -16.16
CA GLN A 44 2.59 7.44 -15.80
C GLN A 44 1.36 7.17 -16.68
N ASP A 45 0.24 6.82 -16.07
CA ASP A 45 -1.02 6.52 -16.75
C ASP A 45 -0.81 5.52 -17.91
N GLU A 46 -1.28 5.86 -19.12
CA GLU A 46 -0.97 5.18 -20.39
C GLU A 46 0.00 5.98 -21.27
N ALA A 47 0.84 6.82 -20.66
CA ALA A 47 1.83 7.60 -21.40
C ALA A 47 2.91 6.68 -21.99
N PRO A 48 3.53 7.07 -23.12
CA PRO A 48 4.59 6.29 -23.77
C PRO A 48 5.89 6.22 -22.93
N ALA A 49 6.01 7.06 -21.90
CA ALA A 49 7.17 7.13 -21.03
C ALA A 49 7.15 6.01 -19.98
N ILE A 50 8.05 5.04 -20.14
CA ILE A 50 8.24 3.89 -19.24
C ILE A 50 9.67 3.89 -18.71
N CYS A 51 9.85 3.70 -17.41
CA CYS A 51 11.14 3.42 -16.79
C CYS A 51 11.23 1.93 -16.44
N HIS A 52 12.27 1.25 -16.90
CA HIS A 52 12.54 -0.15 -16.59
C HIS A 52 13.37 -0.24 -15.30
N LEU A 53 12.86 -0.96 -14.32
CA LEU A 53 13.47 -1.10 -13.00
C LEU A 53 13.75 -2.56 -12.69
N GLU A 54 14.77 -2.80 -11.88
CA GLU A 54 15.09 -4.11 -11.34
C GLU A 54 15.05 -4.02 -9.81
N LEU A 55 14.05 -4.65 -9.20
CA LEU A 55 13.99 -4.80 -7.76
C LEU A 55 14.86 -6.00 -7.39
N ARG A 56 16.01 -5.77 -6.74
CA ARG A 56 16.88 -6.83 -6.23
C ARG A 56 16.56 -7.12 -4.77
N ASP A 57 16.90 -8.31 -4.29
CA ASP A 57 16.79 -8.72 -2.88
C ASP A 57 18.13 -8.66 -2.13
N SER A 58 19.16 -8.06 -2.71
CA SER A 58 20.41 -7.74 -2.02
C SER A 58 20.23 -6.57 -1.06
N GLU A 59 20.53 -6.77 0.22
CA GLU A 59 20.34 -5.77 1.27
C GLU A 59 21.23 -4.52 1.08
N VAL A 60 20.68 -3.36 1.41
CA VAL A 60 21.36 -2.07 1.47
C VAL A 60 21.15 -1.49 2.87
N ALA A 61 22.14 -1.71 3.74
CA ALA A 61 22.08 -1.35 5.15
C ALA A 61 21.85 0.15 5.38
N GLU A 62 22.53 1.01 4.60
CA GLU A 62 22.42 2.47 4.70
C GLU A 62 20.97 2.96 4.50
N ALA A 63 20.23 2.31 3.60
CA ALA A 63 18.85 2.66 3.29
C ALA A 63 17.81 1.88 4.11
N SER A 64 18.23 0.89 4.92
CA SER A 64 17.32 -0.07 5.56
C SER A 64 16.34 -0.72 4.56
N GLY A 65 16.88 -1.14 3.41
CA GLY A 65 16.12 -1.68 2.28
C GLY A 65 16.97 -2.61 1.41
N TYR A 66 16.62 -2.69 0.14
CA TYR A 66 17.23 -3.57 -0.86
C TYR A 66 17.62 -2.78 -2.12
N ASP A 67 18.58 -3.28 -2.88
CA ASP A 67 19.13 -2.59 -4.05
C ASP A 67 18.08 -2.40 -5.16
N LEU A 68 18.06 -1.19 -5.73
CA LEU A 68 17.22 -0.85 -6.87
C LEU A 68 18.10 -0.61 -8.10
N GLY A 69 17.98 -1.51 -9.08
CA GLY A 69 18.69 -1.44 -10.36
C GLY A 69 17.80 -1.04 -11.54
N GLY A 70 18.33 -1.23 -12.75
CA GLY A 70 17.70 -0.82 -14.01
C GLY A 70 18.00 0.64 -14.35
N ASP A 71 17.07 1.28 -15.07
CA ASP A 71 17.13 2.70 -15.43
C ASP A 71 16.52 3.56 -14.30
N THR A 72 17.20 3.60 -13.16
CA THR A 72 16.78 4.42 -12.00
C THR A 72 16.85 5.91 -12.30
N ALA A 73 17.77 6.34 -13.18
CA ALA A 73 17.91 7.73 -13.58
C ALA A 73 16.63 8.26 -14.27
N CYS A 74 15.94 7.41 -15.04
CA CYS A 74 14.64 7.75 -15.64
C CYS A 74 13.60 8.23 -14.62
N LEU A 75 13.66 7.76 -13.36
CA LEU A 75 12.71 8.12 -12.30
C LEU A 75 12.82 9.57 -11.80
N THR A 76 13.94 10.25 -12.08
CA THR A 76 14.15 11.66 -11.71
C THR A 76 13.16 12.62 -12.39
N ARG A 77 12.43 12.16 -13.42
CA ARG A 77 11.31 12.91 -14.01
C ARG A 77 10.10 13.05 -13.07
N TRP A 78 10.00 12.17 -12.07
CA TRP A 78 8.89 12.14 -11.11
C TRP A 78 9.34 12.27 -9.66
N LEU A 79 10.62 12.04 -9.38
CA LEU A 79 11.21 12.07 -8.04
C LEU A 79 12.23 13.20 -7.90
N PRO A 80 12.40 13.77 -6.69
CA PRO A 80 13.35 14.85 -6.47
C PRO A 80 14.82 14.41 -6.58
N SER A 81 15.09 13.11 -6.49
CA SER A 81 16.41 12.51 -6.66
C SER A 81 16.30 11.09 -7.21
N GLU A 82 17.41 10.55 -7.68
CA GLU A 82 17.49 9.17 -8.17
C GLU A 82 17.42 8.18 -6.99
N PRO A 83 16.42 7.27 -6.95
CA PRO A 83 16.36 6.24 -5.93
C PRO A 83 17.44 5.18 -6.18
N ARG A 84 18.03 4.69 -5.11
CA ARG A 84 19.08 3.65 -5.13
C ARG A 84 18.68 2.39 -4.37
N ALA A 85 17.63 2.48 -3.56
CA ALA A 85 17.12 1.36 -2.81
C ALA A 85 15.58 1.35 -2.81
N TRP A 86 15.00 0.24 -2.37
CA TRP A 86 13.57 0.07 -2.18
C TRP A 86 13.29 -0.79 -0.96
N ARG A 87 12.05 -0.80 -0.47
CA ARG A 87 11.62 -1.80 0.52
C ARG A 87 10.15 -2.17 0.37
N PRO A 88 9.79 -3.43 0.65
CA PRO A 88 8.41 -3.82 0.89
C PRO A 88 7.84 -3.08 2.10
N THR A 89 6.55 -2.78 2.04
CA THR A 89 5.74 -2.31 3.17
C THR A 89 4.46 -3.15 3.22
N PRO A 90 3.73 -3.23 4.36
CA PRO A 90 2.52 -4.05 4.44
C PRO A 90 1.44 -3.66 3.42
N ALA A 91 1.46 -2.42 2.95
CA ALA A 91 0.48 -1.87 2.02
C ALA A 91 1.06 -1.54 0.62
N GLY A 92 2.32 -1.89 0.31
CA GLY A 92 2.93 -1.40 -0.92
C GLY A 92 4.45 -1.52 -0.99
N ILE A 93 5.07 -0.70 -1.85
CA ILE A 93 6.52 -0.63 -2.07
C ILE A 93 6.98 0.82 -1.88
N ALA A 94 8.05 1.03 -1.12
CA ALA A 94 8.69 2.33 -0.98
C ALA A 94 9.97 2.38 -1.83
N LEU A 95 10.13 3.43 -2.63
CA LEU A 95 11.41 3.78 -3.28
C LEU A 95 12.17 4.76 -2.39
N LEU A 96 13.46 4.50 -2.23
CA LEU A 96 14.32 5.17 -1.25
C LEU A 96 15.51 5.82 -1.95
N GLU A 97 15.91 6.97 -1.43
CA GLU A 97 17.26 7.47 -1.71
C GLU A 97 18.30 6.66 -0.92
N ARG A 98 19.59 6.95 -1.14
CA ARG A 98 20.72 6.17 -0.59
C ARG A 98 20.72 6.06 0.95
N GLY A 99 20.36 7.13 1.65
CA GLY A 99 20.25 7.22 3.11
C GLY A 99 18.93 6.70 3.70
N GLY A 100 18.04 6.12 2.89
CA GLY A 100 16.81 5.48 3.36
C GLY A 100 15.59 6.40 3.49
N LEU A 101 15.69 7.67 3.12
CA LEU A 101 14.51 8.53 3.02
C LEU A 101 13.59 8.03 1.91
N THR A 102 12.30 7.89 2.24
CA THR A 102 11.28 7.50 1.26
C THR A 102 11.05 8.64 0.28
N LEU A 103 11.35 8.41 -1.00
CA LEU A 103 11.04 9.34 -2.09
C LEU A 103 9.60 9.16 -2.59
N MET A 104 9.11 7.91 -2.62
CA MET A 104 7.78 7.58 -3.10
C MET A 104 7.27 6.29 -2.47
N LEU A 105 5.99 6.27 -2.10
CA LEU A 105 5.28 5.09 -1.61
C LEU A 105 4.20 4.68 -2.62
N LEU A 106 4.40 3.53 -3.26
CA LEU A 106 3.48 2.92 -4.21
C LEU A 106 2.56 1.96 -3.47
N GLY A 107 1.28 2.30 -3.37
CA GLY A 107 0.27 1.49 -2.67
C GLY A 107 -0.18 0.30 -3.52
N ARG A 108 -0.24 -0.87 -2.89
CA ARG A 108 -0.71 -2.11 -3.52
C ARG A 108 -2.20 -2.02 -3.85
N GLN A 109 -2.55 -2.15 -5.14
CA GLN A 109 -3.93 -2.24 -5.61
C GLN A 109 -4.36 -3.70 -5.84
N GLY A 110 -3.39 -4.57 -6.13
CA GLY A 110 -3.59 -5.99 -6.36
C GLY A 110 -2.27 -6.76 -6.30
N GLU A 111 -2.27 -8.03 -6.71
CA GLU A 111 -1.02 -8.73 -7.01
C GLU A 111 -0.37 -8.10 -8.24
N GLY A 112 0.93 -7.81 -8.18
CA GLY A 112 1.69 -7.22 -9.28
C GLY A 112 1.30 -5.78 -9.71
N ASP A 113 0.34 -5.11 -9.06
CA ASP A 113 -0.11 -3.76 -9.41
C ASP A 113 0.00 -2.82 -8.20
N TYR A 114 0.92 -1.85 -8.31
CA TYR A 114 1.17 -0.83 -7.29
C TYR A 114 1.05 0.57 -7.90
N ARG A 115 0.42 1.50 -7.18
CA ARG A 115 0.09 2.83 -7.71
C ARG A 115 0.30 3.95 -6.71
N VAL A 116 0.54 5.15 -7.23
CA VAL A 116 0.53 6.40 -6.46
C VAL A 116 -0.06 7.53 -7.28
N GLN A 117 -0.86 8.39 -6.65
CA GLN A 117 -1.35 9.60 -7.28
C GLN A 117 -0.29 10.70 -7.16
N LYS A 118 -0.06 11.41 -8.25
CA LYS A 118 0.79 12.60 -8.29
C LYS A 118 -0.05 13.85 -8.01
N GLY A 119 0.60 14.92 -7.54
CA GLY A 119 -0.06 16.20 -7.27
C GLY A 119 -0.63 16.89 -8.52
N ASP A 120 -0.19 16.52 -9.71
CA ASP A 120 -0.69 17.01 -11.00
C ASP A 120 -1.92 16.23 -11.51
N GLY A 121 -2.42 15.27 -10.74
CA GLY A 121 -3.57 14.43 -11.09
C GLY A 121 -3.23 13.19 -11.91
N GLY A 122 -1.97 13.00 -12.32
CA GLY A 122 -1.53 11.77 -12.98
C GLY A 122 -1.33 10.61 -11.99
N GLN A 123 -1.37 9.38 -12.48
CA GLN A 123 -1.10 8.19 -11.67
C GLN A 123 0.19 7.50 -12.15
N LEU A 124 1.09 7.19 -11.21
CA LEU A 124 2.21 6.29 -11.50
C LEU A 124 1.80 4.86 -11.18
N VAL A 125 2.16 3.95 -12.07
CA VAL A 125 1.80 2.53 -12.00
C VAL A 125 3.05 1.69 -12.17
N LEU A 126 3.35 0.88 -11.15
CA LEU A 126 4.43 -0.09 -11.14
C LEU A 126 3.85 -1.49 -11.36
N ARG A 127 4.30 -2.17 -12.41
CA ARG A 127 3.90 -3.54 -12.77
C ARG A 127 5.10 -4.39 -13.12
N ARG A 128 4.98 -5.71 -12.99
CA ARG A 128 6.02 -6.64 -13.47
C ARG A 128 6.21 -6.44 -14.98
N ALA A 129 7.45 -6.43 -15.42
CA ALA A 129 7.76 -6.39 -16.84
C ALA A 129 7.20 -7.65 -17.50
N THR A 130 6.46 -7.49 -18.59
CA THR A 130 6.05 -8.62 -19.42
C THR A 130 7.28 -9.11 -20.19
N PRO A 131 7.52 -10.43 -20.28
CA PRO A 131 8.60 -10.97 -21.11
C PRO A 131 8.43 -10.61 -22.59
#